data_AF-A0A4U5Q200-F1
#
_entry.id   AF-A0A4U5Q200-F1
#
_cell.length_a   1.000
_cell.length_b   1.000
_cell.length_c   1.000
_cell.angle_alpha   90.00
_cell.angle_beta   90.00
_cell.angle_gamma   90.00
#
_symmetry.space_group_name_H-M   'P 1'
#
loop_
_entity.id
_entity.type
_entity.pdbx_description
1 polymer ?
#
loop_
_entity_poly.entity_id
_entity_poly.type
_entity_poly.pdbx_seq_one_letter_code
_entity_poly.pdbx_strand_id
1 'polypeptide(L)'
;MPPKTRSQDARKTDEHSNPEQAQTYDQIQQKLNDTRADTNIRFHKLKEVLDALVFRVDSVLQNTQLFTSETNPHQVPHQPPPAPQYTTARDFSVKINGNNEGTPPYYSIRRPKREFLVFKGNDVLKWIYKCNQYFDVEEVVEHDKLKLASYYLDDMALCWHQNFMRSLGGQIVP
;
A
#
# COMPACT_ATOMS: atom_id res chain seq x y z
N MET A 1 22.87 -13.09 -81.79
CA MET A 1 24.04 -13.40 -80.95
C MET A 1 23.85 -12.77 -79.58
N PRO A 2 23.65 -13.55 -78.51
CA PRO A 2 23.87 -13.12 -77.14
C PRO A 2 25.28 -13.54 -76.65
N PRO A 3 26.03 -12.72 -75.90
CA PRO A 3 27.33 -13.11 -75.38
C PRO A 3 27.19 -13.98 -74.11
N LYS A 4 28.04 -15.01 -74.03
CA LYS A 4 28.21 -15.89 -72.87
C LYS A 4 29.10 -15.24 -71.81
N THR A 5 28.91 -15.77 -70.59
CA THR A 5 29.88 -15.94 -69.49
C THR A 5 30.38 -14.71 -68.72
N ARG A 6 29.91 -14.60 -67.46
CA ARG A 6 30.78 -14.34 -66.31
C ARG A 6 30.16 -14.91 -65.02
N SER A 7 30.03 -16.23 -65.00
CA SER A 7 29.93 -16.99 -63.75
C SER A 7 31.35 -17.46 -63.44
N GLN A 8 32.12 -16.62 -62.75
CA GLN A 8 33.40 -16.95 -62.13
C GLN A 8 33.95 -15.69 -61.46
N ASP A 9 33.53 -15.48 -60.21
CA ASP A 9 34.43 -14.92 -59.20
C ASP A 9 34.03 -15.55 -57.85
N ALA A 10 34.24 -16.87 -57.80
CA ALA A 10 34.30 -17.59 -56.56
C ALA A 10 35.78 -17.95 -56.36
N ARG A 11 36.29 -17.54 -55.20
CA ARG A 11 37.54 -17.98 -54.58
C ARG A 11 38.80 -17.27 -55.07
N LYS A 12 39.17 -16.22 -54.34
CA LYS A 12 40.43 -16.19 -53.59
C LYS A 12 40.54 -14.91 -52.77
N THR A 13 40.29 -14.99 -51.47
CA THR A 13 41.03 -14.18 -50.50
C THR A 13 40.99 -14.87 -49.13
N ASP A 14 42.10 -15.53 -48.83
CA ASP A 14 42.68 -15.80 -47.51
C ASP A 14 41.87 -16.57 -46.46
N GLU A 15 41.98 -17.90 -46.53
CA GLU A 15 42.09 -18.75 -45.33
C GLU A 15 43.48 -18.58 -44.68
N HIS A 16 43.79 -17.38 -44.21
CA HIS A 16 44.69 -17.24 -43.07
C HIS A 16 43.78 -17.03 -41.87
N SER A 17 43.50 -18.09 -41.13
CA SER A 17 42.87 -18.01 -39.80
C SER A 17 43.67 -17.00 -38.97
N ASN A 18 43.21 -15.75 -38.92
CA ASN A 18 43.90 -14.70 -38.19
C ASN A 18 43.78 -15.05 -36.70
N PRO A 19 44.86 -15.44 -36.01
CA PRO A 19 44.80 -15.88 -34.61
C PRO A 19 44.24 -14.79 -33.69
N GLU A 20 44.36 -13.52 -34.11
CA GLU A 20 43.81 -12.36 -33.42
C GLU A 20 42.27 -12.33 -33.41
N GLN A 21 41.61 -12.84 -34.46
CA GLN A 21 40.14 -12.92 -34.52
C GLN A 21 39.60 -14.01 -33.59
N ALA A 22 40.27 -15.16 -33.51
CA ALA A 22 39.92 -16.21 -32.55
C ALA A 22 40.07 -15.73 -31.10
N GLN A 23 41.18 -15.04 -30.80
CA GLN A 23 41.43 -14.45 -29.49
C GLN A 23 40.39 -13.37 -29.12
N THR A 24 39.94 -12.57 -30.09
CA THR A 24 38.92 -11.54 -29.86
C THR A 24 37.56 -12.17 -29.55
N TYR A 25 37.18 -13.22 -30.27
CA TYR A 25 35.96 -13.97 -29.99
C TYR A 25 35.99 -14.57 -28.59
N ASP A 26 37.11 -15.21 -28.21
CA ASP A 26 37.29 -15.79 -26.88
C ASP A 26 37.19 -14.73 -25.77
N GLN A 27 37.79 -13.56 -25.96
CA GLN A 27 37.66 -12.43 -25.02
C GLN A 27 36.22 -11.95 -24.86
N ILE A 28 35.46 -11.87 -25.96
CA ILE A 28 34.05 -11.46 -25.92
C ILE A 28 33.21 -12.50 -25.18
N GLN A 29 33.43 -13.79 -25.45
CA GLN A 29 32.72 -14.87 -24.77
C GLN A 29 33.05 -14.90 -23.27
N GLN A 30 34.31 -14.70 -22.91
CA GLN A 30 34.73 -14.62 -21.51
C GLN A 30 34.03 -13.47 -20.79
N LYS A 31 34.06 -12.27 -21.38
CA LYS A 31 33.41 -11.09 -20.79
C LYS A 31 31.90 -11.26 -20.63
N LEU A 32 31.24 -11.93 -21.57
CA LEU A 32 29.82 -12.24 -21.48
C LEU A 32 29.53 -13.21 -20.32
N ASN A 33 30.34 -14.26 -20.19
CA ASN A 33 30.21 -15.23 -19.11
C ASN A 33 30.49 -14.60 -17.75
N ASP A 34 31.50 -13.76 -17.64
CA ASP A 34 31.83 -13.02 -16.41
C ASP A 34 30.69 -12.08 -16.02
N THR A 35 30.16 -11.32 -16.99
CA THR A 35 29.02 -10.43 -16.76
C THR A 35 27.78 -11.22 -16.31
N ARG A 36 27.52 -12.37 -16.94
CA ARG A 36 26.42 -13.26 -16.56
C ARG A 36 26.62 -13.79 -15.13
N ALA A 37 27.82 -14.25 -14.79
CA ALA A 37 28.14 -14.72 -13.45
C ALA A 37 27.94 -13.62 -12.41
N ASP A 38 28.47 -12.42 -12.65
CA ASP A 38 28.30 -11.27 -11.76
C ASP A 38 26.82 -10.90 -11.56
N THR A 39 26.03 -10.85 -12.64
CA THR A 39 24.59 -10.55 -12.53
C THR A 39 23.85 -11.60 -11.70
N ASN A 40 24.20 -12.88 -11.85
CA ASN A 40 23.61 -13.96 -11.05
C ASN A 40 23.99 -13.84 -9.57
N ILE A 41 25.23 -13.48 -9.26
CA ILE A 41 25.69 -13.24 -7.89
C ILE A 41 24.91 -12.07 -7.27
N ARG A 42 24.78 -10.95 -7.99
CA ARG A 42 24.03 -9.79 -7.50
C ARG A 42 22.55 -10.10 -7.30
N PHE A 43 21.94 -10.86 -8.22
CA PHE A 43 20.55 -11.29 -8.08
C PHE A 43 20.36 -12.19 -6.86
N HIS A 44 21.28 -13.15 -6.65
CA HIS A 44 21.23 -14.00 -5.47
C HIS A 44 21.39 -13.18 -4.19
N LYS A 45 22.32 -12.22 -4.16
CA LYS A 45 22.49 -11.34 -3.00
C LYS A 45 21.23 -10.51 -2.71
N LEU A 46 20.57 -10.03 -3.75
CA LEU A 46 19.31 -9.30 -3.63
C LEU A 46 18.19 -10.21 -3.09
N LYS A 47 18.10 -11.46 -3.57
CA LYS A 47 17.17 -12.46 -3.02
C LYS A 47 17.41 -12.69 -1.53
N GLU A 48 18.66 -12.85 -1.11
CA GLU A 48 19.01 -13.04 0.32
C GLU A 48 18.57 -11.85 1.18
N VAL A 49 18.79 -10.61 0.70
CA VAL A 49 18.35 -9.41 1.41
C VAL A 49 16.83 -9.33 1.48
N LEU A 50 16.12 -9.71 0.41
CA LEU A 50 14.67 -9.74 0.37
C LEU A 50 14.11 -10.78 1.36
N ASP A 51 14.65 -11.99 1.36
CA ASP A 51 14.23 -13.05 2.29
C ASP A 51 14.48 -12.63 3.75
N ALA A 52 15.62 -11.98 4.03
CA ALA A 52 15.92 -11.43 5.35
C ALA A 52 14.95 -10.32 5.76
N LEU A 53 14.50 -9.49 4.82
CA LEU A 53 13.51 -8.43 5.07
C LEU A 53 12.14 -9.03 5.39
N VAL A 54 11.69 -10.02 4.61
CA VAL A 54 10.42 -10.72 4.84
C VAL A 54 10.43 -11.36 6.22
N PHE A 55 11.50 -12.08 6.58
CA PHE A 55 11.63 -12.69 7.90
C PHE A 55 11.59 -11.65 9.03
N ARG A 56 12.20 -10.47 8.84
CA ARG A 56 12.15 -9.39 9.84
C ARG A 56 10.73 -8.85 10.02
N VAL A 57 9.98 -8.67 8.93
CA VAL A 57 8.58 -8.22 9.00
C VAL A 57 7.72 -9.24 9.74
N ASP A 58 7.86 -10.52 9.42
CA ASP A 58 7.13 -11.61 10.09
C ASP A 58 7.49 -11.71 11.58
N SER A 59 8.77 -11.55 11.92
CA SER A 59 9.23 -11.55 13.32
C SER A 59 8.65 -10.38 14.13
N VAL A 60 8.62 -9.17 13.58
CA VAL A 60 7.99 -8.01 14.23
C VAL A 60 6.49 -8.24 14.42
N LEU A 61 5.82 -8.83 13.44
CA LEU A 61 4.40 -9.14 13.52
C LEU A 61 4.10 -10.15 14.64
N GLN A 62 4.90 -11.22 14.77
CA GLN A 62 4.75 -12.22 15.83
C GLN A 62 5.05 -11.67 17.23
N ASN A 63 6.12 -10.88 17.37
CA ASN A 63 6.47 -10.25 18.65
C ASN A 63 5.38 -9.31 19.17
N THR A 64 4.59 -8.71 18.27
CA THR A 64 3.48 -7.83 18.64
C THR A 64 2.25 -8.62 19.13
N GLN A 65 2.08 -9.88 18.72
CA GLN A 65 0.97 -10.75 19.18
C GLN A 65 1.24 -11.45 20.52
N LEU A 66 2.49 -11.54 20.98
CA LEU A 66 2.86 -12.18 22.25
C LEU A 66 2.64 -11.30 23.50
N PHE A 67 2.26 -10.03 23.34
CA PHE A 67 1.91 -9.12 24.46
C PHE A 67 0.42 -9.09 24.80
N THR A 68 -0.41 -9.96 24.20
CA THR A 68 -1.82 -10.11 24.58
C THR A 68 -2.08 -11.46 25.25
N SER A 69 -1.31 -11.79 26.29
CA SER A 69 -1.72 -12.85 27.20
C SER A 69 -1.16 -12.64 28.61
N GLU A 70 -2.12 -12.62 29.55
CA GLU A 70 -2.03 -12.87 30.99
C GLU A 70 -1.74 -11.64 31.88
N THR A 71 -2.69 -11.24 32.74
CA THR A 71 -2.87 -11.96 34.00
C THR A 71 -4.22 -11.67 34.67
N ASN A 72 -4.98 -12.73 34.95
CA ASN A 72 -5.88 -12.81 36.10
C ASN A 72 -5.68 -14.21 36.68
N PRO A 73 -5.15 -14.34 37.91
CA PRO A 73 -6.04 -14.84 38.96
C PRO A 73 -5.73 -14.29 40.37
N HIS A 74 -6.82 -14.04 41.11
CA HIS A 74 -6.95 -13.96 42.58
C HIS A 74 -6.89 -12.58 43.24
N GLN A 75 -8.08 -11.97 43.40
CA GLN A 75 -8.35 -11.11 44.55
C GLN A 75 -9.80 -11.28 45.03
N VAL A 76 -9.92 -11.95 46.18
CA VAL A 76 -10.82 -11.76 47.35
C VAL A 76 -12.28 -11.30 47.09
N PRO A 77 -13.31 -11.92 47.70
CA PRO A 77 -14.69 -11.48 47.57
C PRO A 77 -14.89 -10.11 48.25
N HIS A 78 -14.92 -9.05 47.47
CA HIS A 78 -15.34 -7.73 47.93
C HIS A 78 -16.41 -7.17 47.01
N GLN A 79 -17.51 -6.78 47.65
CA GLN A 79 -18.74 -6.22 47.10
C GLN A 79 -18.47 -5.08 46.10
N PRO A 80 -19.35 -4.88 45.11
CA PRO A 80 -19.27 -3.72 44.23
C PRO A 80 -19.51 -2.43 45.03
N PRO A 81 -18.70 -1.37 44.84
CA PRO A 81 -19.03 -0.05 45.34
C PRO A 81 -20.32 0.47 44.65
N PRO A 82 -21.19 1.21 45.35
CA PRO A 82 -22.37 1.80 44.72
C PRO A 82 -21.93 2.80 43.64
N ALA A 83 -22.57 2.71 42.48
CA ALA A 83 -22.34 3.61 41.35
C ALA A 83 -22.52 5.09 41.77
N PRO A 84 -21.71 6.03 41.27
CA PRO A 84 -22.10 7.43 41.26
C PRO A 84 -23.36 7.52 40.40
N GLN A 85 -24.49 7.85 41.04
CA GLN A 85 -25.72 8.13 40.34
C GLN A 85 -25.52 9.43 39.55
N TYR A 86 -25.13 9.32 38.28
CA TYR A 86 -25.36 10.38 37.33
C TYR A 86 -26.87 10.50 37.18
N THR A 87 -27.42 11.48 37.88
CA THR A 87 -28.78 11.96 37.73
C THR A 87 -29.08 12.11 36.24
N THR A 88 -29.97 11.27 35.73
CA THR A 88 -30.71 11.54 34.51
C THR A 88 -31.62 12.74 34.79
N ALA A 89 -31.06 13.95 34.73
CA ALA A 89 -31.84 15.18 34.69
C ALA A 89 -32.40 15.36 33.27
N ARG A 90 -33.27 14.44 32.86
CA ARG A 90 -34.33 14.74 31.91
C ARG A 90 -35.49 15.29 32.73
N ASP A 91 -35.42 16.59 33.02
CA ASP A 91 -36.56 17.50 33.14
C ASP A 91 -36.09 18.86 33.64
N PHE A 92 -35.53 19.65 32.73
CA PHE A 92 -35.58 21.11 32.87
C PHE A 92 -36.83 21.60 32.12
N SER A 93 -38.00 21.27 32.66
CA SER A 93 -39.22 22.00 32.32
C SER A 93 -39.20 23.33 33.09
N VAL A 94 -38.42 24.28 32.57
CA VAL A 94 -38.52 25.68 32.97
C VAL A 94 -39.81 26.21 32.36
N LYS A 95 -40.89 26.21 33.16
CA LYS A 95 -42.13 26.94 32.84
C LYS A 95 -41.84 28.43 32.92
N ILE A 96 -41.45 29.03 31.79
CA ILE A 96 -41.58 30.49 31.60
C ILE A 96 -42.96 30.72 31.02
N ASN A 97 -43.85 31.21 31.87
CA ASN A 97 -45.12 31.78 31.45
C ASN A 97 -44.82 33.10 30.74
N GLY A 98 -45.12 33.17 29.44
CA GLY A 98 -44.95 34.40 28.66
C GLY A 98 -45.42 34.18 27.22
N ASN A 99 -46.65 34.58 26.95
CA ASN A 99 -47.25 34.68 25.63
C ASN A 99 -46.25 35.29 24.63
N ASN A 100 -46.21 34.76 23.40
CA ASN A 100 -46.15 35.47 22.11
C ASN A 100 -45.58 34.54 21.02
N GLU A 101 -46.18 34.63 19.85
CA GLU A 101 -45.93 33.88 18.62
C GLU A 101 -44.45 33.91 18.20
N GLY A 102 -43.91 32.77 17.77
CA GLY A 102 -42.59 32.68 17.17
C GLY A 102 -41.96 31.30 17.32
N THR A 103 -41.98 30.52 16.25
CA THR A 103 -41.22 29.28 16.08
C THR A 103 -39.78 29.46 16.59
N PRO A 104 -39.30 28.66 17.56
CA PRO A 104 -37.94 28.80 18.05
C PRO A 104 -36.97 28.44 16.91
N PRO A 105 -35.93 29.25 16.63
CA PRO A 105 -34.99 28.95 15.59
C PRO A 105 -34.24 27.69 16.02
N TYR A 106 -34.39 26.62 15.24
CA TYR A 106 -33.55 25.45 15.35
C TYR A 106 -32.10 25.92 15.16
N TYR A 107 -31.35 26.06 16.25
CA TYR A 107 -29.92 26.28 16.20
C TYR A 107 -29.33 24.99 15.62
N SER A 108 -29.30 24.91 14.29
CA SER A 108 -28.46 23.95 13.60
C SER A 108 -27.04 24.31 14.00
N ILE A 109 -26.48 23.56 14.95
CA ILE A 109 -25.07 23.57 15.25
C ILE A 109 -24.40 23.15 13.95
N ARG A 110 -24.03 24.15 13.13
CA ARG A 110 -23.29 23.92 11.89
C ARG A 110 -21.95 23.36 12.30
N ARG A 111 -21.83 22.03 12.28
CA ARG A 111 -20.58 21.35 12.50
C ARG A 111 -19.57 21.90 11.47
N PRO A 112 -18.37 22.33 11.89
CA PRO A 112 -17.35 22.73 10.94
C PRO A 112 -17.11 21.58 9.96
N LYS A 113 -17.33 21.83 8.67
CA LYS A 113 -17.10 20.85 7.61
C LYS A 113 -15.62 20.49 7.64
N ARG A 114 -15.30 19.27 8.07
CA ARG A 114 -13.91 18.82 8.08
C ARG A 114 -13.51 18.47 6.66
N GLU A 115 -12.28 18.80 6.31
CA GLU A 115 -11.69 18.36 5.05
C GLU A 115 -11.21 16.92 5.20
N PHE A 116 -11.48 16.08 4.21
CA PHE A 116 -10.94 14.73 4.18
C PHE A 116 -9.44 14.78 3.89
N LEU A 117 -8.68 13.89 4.53
CA LEU A 117 -7.23 13.97 4.54
C LEU A 117 -6.60 13.23 3.35
N VAL A 118 -5.69 13.92 2.66
CA VAL A 118 -4.88 13.34 1.58
C VAL A 118 -3.84 12.38 2.15
N PHE A 119 -3.67 11.22 1.51
CA PHE A 119 -2.66 10.21 1.83
C PHE A 119 -1.62 10.08 0.72
N LYS A 120 -0.36 10.31 1.08
CA LYS A 120 0.79 10.25 0.16
C LYS A 120 1.68 9.01 0.35
N GLY A 121 1.31 8.10 1.26
CA GLY A 121 2.08 6.88 1.55
C GLY A 121 2.70 6.81 2.96
N ASN A 122 2.62 7.86 3.76
CA ASN A 122 3.22 7.90 5.10
C ASN A 122 2.17 7.77 6.22
N ASP A 123 2.51 7.08 7.31
CA ASP A 123 1.67 6.89 8.50
C ASP A 123 0.26 6.33 8.22
N VAL A 124 0.17 5.18 7.56
CA VAL A 124 -1.10 4.55 7.16
C VAL A 124 -2.10 4.37 8.31
N LEU A 125 -1.63 3.97 9.51
CA LEU A 125 -2.49 3.76 10.67
C LEU A 125 -3.15 5.06 11.14
N LYS A 126 -2.37 6.16 11.15
CA LYS A 126 -2.85 7.49 11.52
C LYS A 126 -3.86 8.00 10.50
N TRP A 127 -3.63 7.74 9.21
CA TRP A 127 -4.57 8.10 8.17
C TRP A 127 -5.89 7.32 8.30
N ILE A 128 -5.83 5.99 8.42
CA ILE A 128 -7.03 5.14 8.62
C ILE A 128 -7.83 5.57 9.83
N TYR A 129 -7.17 5.82 10.98
CA TYR A 129 -7.85 6.28 12.18
C TYR A 129 -8.64 7.57 11.93
N LYS A 130 -8.02 8.55 11.27
CA LYS A 130 -8.69 9.82 10.96
C LYS A 130 -9.80 9.66 9.91
N CYS A 131 -9.65 8.77 8.94
CA CYS A 131 -10.72 8.43 7.99
C CYS A 131 -11.93 7.87 8.71
N ASN A 132 -11.75 6.95 9.66
CA ASN A 132 -12.85 6.41 10.47
C ASN A 132 -13.54 7.51 11.28
N GLN A 133 -12.79 8.39 11.94
CA GLN A 133 -13.35 9.54 12.65
C GLN A 133 -14.12 10.51 11.74
N TYR A 134 -13.70 10.64 10.48
CA TYR A 134 -14.43 11.42 9.48
C TYR A 134 -15.73 10.72 9.11
N PHE A 135 -15.68 9.42 8.79
CA PHE A 135 -16.85 8.64 8.38
C PHE A 135 -17.93 8.58 9.48
N ASP A 136 -17.53 8.47 10.73
CA ASP A 136 -18.47 8.41 11.86
C ASP A 136 -19.22 9.72 12.06
N VAL A 137 -18.57 10.87 11.80
CA VAL A 137 -19.19 12.19 12.01
C VAL A 137 -19.97 12.69 10.79
N GLU A 138 -19.53 12.34 9.59
CA GLU A 138 -20.23 12.64 8.34
C GLU A 138 -21.25 11.53 7.97
N GLU A 139 -21.41 10.51 8.82
CA GLU A 139 -22.34 9.40 8.65
C GLU A 139 -22.23 8.73 7.26
N VAL A 140 -20.99 8.54 6.80
CA VAL A 140 -20.71 7.99 5.46
C VAL A 140 -21.11 6.52 5.41
N VAL A 141 -21.93 6.16 4.41
CA VAL A 141 -22.41 4.79 4.23
C VAL A 141 -21.26 3.86 3.88
N GLU A 142 -21.27 2.64 4.43
CA GLU A 142 -20.16 1.68 4.34
C GLU A 142 -19.64 1.46 2.90
N HIS A 143 -20.55 1.31 1.94
CA HIS A 143 -20.18 1.06 0.53
C HIS A 143 -19.48 2.25 -0.14
N ASP A 144 -19.69 3.48 0.37
CA ASP A 144 -19.09 4.70 -0.16
C ASP A 144 -17.76 5.04 0.52
N LYS A 145 -17.48 4.50 1.72
CA LYS A 145 -16.25 4.82 2.49
C LYS A 145 -14.99 4.55 1.68
N LEU A 146 -14.89 3.38 1.05
CA LEU A 146 -13.70 2.99 0.29
C LEU A 146 -13.53 3.85 -0.96
N LYS A 147 -14.65 4.12 -1.67
CA LYS A 147 -14.66 5.00 -2.85
C LYS A 147 -14.29 6.43 -2.47
N LEU A 148 -14.76 6.91 -1.32
CA LEU A 148 -14.41 8.23 -0.81
C LEU A 148 -12.92 8.30 -0.46
N ALA A 149 -12.40 7.31 0.27
CA ALA A 149 -10.99 7.24 0.64
C ALA A 149 -10.05 7.19 -0.58
N SER A 150 -10.44 6.51 -1.66
CA SER A 150 -9.61 6.41 -2.87
C SER A 150 -9.42 7.75 -3.60
N TYR A 151 -10.38 8.67 -3.52
CA TYR A 151 -10.25 10.01 -4.11
C TYR A 151 -9.13 10.85 -3.46
N TYR A 152 -8.77 10.54 -2.21
CA TYR A 152 -7.78 11.30 -1.46
C TYR A 152 -6.43 10.56 -1.37
N LEU A 153 -6.22 9.55 -2.21
CA LEU A 153 -4.89 9.01 -2.45
C LEU A 153 -4.13 9.93 -3.40
N ASP A 154 -2.88 10.22 -3.09
CA ASP A 154 -2.03 11.10 -3.88
C ASP A 154 -0.60 10.53 -3.96
N ASP A 155 0.20 11.07 -4.87
CA ASP A 155 1.60 10.72 -5.06
C ASP A 155 1.80 9.18 -5.23
N MET A 156 2.78 8.59 -4.53
CA MET A 156 3.06 7.16 -4.56
C MET A 156 1.87 6.27 -4.20
N ALA A 157 0.99 6.72 -3.29
CA ALA A 157 -0.18 5.95 -2.90
C ALA A 157 -1.21 5.85 -4.03
N LEU A 158 -1.37 6.93 -4.81
CA LEU A 158 -2.22 6.93 -6.00
C LEU A 158 -1.67 6.01 -7.09
N CYS A 159 -0.36 6.08 -7.37
CA CYS A 159 0.29 5.19 -8.34
C CYS A 159 0.13 3.70 -7.96
N TRP A 160 0.30 3.37 -6.68
CA TRP A 160 0.06 2.01 -6.17
C TRP A 160 -1.39 1.57 -6.42
N HIS A 161 -2.36 2.41 -6.06
CA HIS A 161 -3.77 2.09 -6.21
C HIS A 161 -4.17 1.87 -7.68
N GLN A 162 -3.69 2.71 -8.59
CA GLN A 162 -3.92 2.56 -10.03
C GLN A 162 -3.33 1.25 -10.56
N ASN A 163 -2.12 0.90 -10.16
CA ASN A 163 -1.50 -0.35 -10.58
C ASN A 163 -2.24 -1.57 -10.02
N PHE A 164 -2.67 -1.51 -8.76
CA PHE A 164 -3.49 -2.53 -8.12
C PHE A 164 -4.82 -2.74 -8.86
N MET A 165 -5.56 -1.66 -9.15
CA MET A 165 -6.82 -1.74 -9.91
C MET A 165 -6.63 -2.33 -11.32
N ARG A 166 -5.52 -1.99 -11.99
CA ARG A 166 -5.17 -2.57 -13.30
C ARG A 166 -4.87 -4.06 -13.21
N SER A 167 -4.22 -4.51 -12.13
CA SER A 167 -3.93 -5.94 -11.92
C SER A 167 -5.20 -6.74 -11.60
N LEU A 168 -6.14 -6.18 -10.84
CA LEU A 168 -7.46 -6.81 -10.62
C LEU A 168 -8.27 -6.93 -11.92
N GLY A 169 -8.22 -5.92 -12.79
CA GLY A 169 -8.89 -5.95 -14.09
C GLY A 169 -8.30 -6.97 -15.08
N GLY A 170 -7.09 -7.48 -14.83
CA GLY A 170 -6.43 -8.51 -15.64
C GLY A 170 -6.68 -9.95 -15.18
N GLN A 171 -7.38 -10.16 -14.05
CA GLN A 171 -7.57 -11.47 -13.43
C GLN A 171 -8.97 -12.08 -13.64
N ILE A 172 -9.81 -11.46 -14.49
CA ILE A 172 -11.10 -12.01 -14.92
C ILE A 172 -10.99 -12.40 -16.40
N VAL A 173 -10.41 -13.57 -16.67
CA VAL A 173 -10.70 -14.33 -17.88
C VAL A 173 -10.89 -15.79 -17.43
N PRO A 174 -12.12 -16.36 -17.53
CA PRO A 174 -12.37 -17.78 -17.32
C PRO A 174 -11.74 -18.65 -18.43
#